data_AF-A0A0D3FDA6-F1
#
_entry.id   AF-A0A0D3FDA6-F1
#
_cell.length_a   1.000
_cell.length_b   1.000
_cell.length_c   1.000
_cell.angle_alpha   90.00
_cell.angle_beta   90.00
_cell.angle_gamma   90.00
#
_symmetry.space_group_name_H-M   'P 1'
#
loop_
_entity.id
_entity.type
_entity.pdbx_description
1 polymer ?
#
loop_
_entity_poly.entity_id
_entity_poly.type
_entity_poly.pdbx_seq_one_letter_code
_entity_poly.pdbx_strand_id
1 'polypeptide(L)'
;MDSLIGKFNFTAGTAAAAGNGVALGPNRFSLEFGSGEFTPSEMKKIMADEKLAEMALADPKRVKRVLANRQSAARSKERKMRYIAELEQKVQILQSEATNLSAQLTMMQRDSAGLATQNNELKFRLHAMEQQAQLRDALNEALTTEVQRLKLATAELGDSCSSSSLAQQIQLNAQNQMFQLQQQQATQIPFYQLQQSQQNGAAKNNESKE
;
A
#
# COMPACT_ATOMS: atom_id res chain seq x y z
N MET A 1 0.06 5.16 18.76
CA MET A 1 0.92 6.04 17.96
C MET A 1 0.02 6.94 17.14
N ASP A 2 -0.07 8.17 17.62
CA ASP A 2 -0.36 9.45 16.96
C ASP A 2 -1.48 9.54 15.93
N SER A 3 -2.67 9.90 16.44
CA SER A 3 -3.73 10.54 15.65
C SER A 3 -3.67 12.05 15.91
N LEU A 4 -2.80 12.74 15.15
CA LEU A 4 -2.73 14.21 15.11
C LEU A 4 -3.53 14.70 13.89
N ILE A 5 -4.84 14.82 14.07
CA ILE A 5 -5.70 15.58 13.14
C ILE A 5 -6.22 16.81 13.89
N GLY A 6 -5.88 17.97 13.32
CA GLY A 6 -5.97 19.29 13.92
C GLY A 6 -7.39 19.67 14.34
N LYS A 7 -7.50 20.04 15.62
CA LYS A 7 -8.62 20.81 16.16
C LYS A 7 -8.45 22.27 15.73
N PHE A 8 -9.19 22.72 14.73
CA PHE A 8 -9.33 24.15 14.45
C PHE A 8 -10.32 24.76 15.43
N ASN A 9 -9.79 25.47 16.43
CA ASN A 9 -10.57 26.22 17.42
C ASN A 9 -10.79 27.65 16.87
N PHE A 10 -12.03 27.99 16.48
CA PHE A 10 -12.41 29.38 16.23
C PHE A 10 -12.83 30.02 17.55
N THR A 11 -11.90 30.68 18.23
CA THR A 11 -12.22 31.55 19.37
C THR A 11 -12.65 32.92 18.86
N ALA A 12 -13.96 33.17 18.88
CA ALA A 12 -14.53 34.51 18.73
C ALA A 12 -14.17 35.34 19.97
N GLY A 13 -13.15 36.19 19.85
CA GLY A 13 -12.77 37.16 20.87
C GLY A 13 -13.57 38.45 20.70
N THR A 14 -14.69 38.57 21.40
CA THR A 14 -15.30 39.87 21.71
C THR A 14 -14.53 40.52 22.84
N ALA A 15 -13.62 41.44 22.51
CA ALA A 15 -13.00 42.35 23.46
C ALA A 15 -13.68 43.72 23.35
N ALA A 16 -14.44 44.07 24.39
CA ALA A 16 -14.93 45.41 24.63
C ALA A 16 -13.75 46.30 25.08
N ALA A 17 -13.58 47.45 24.42
CA ALA A 17 -12.81 48.56 24.95
C ALA A 17 -13.55 49.87 24.62
N ALA A 18 -13.99 50.55 25.67
CA ALA A 18 -14.61 51.86 25.64
C ALA A 18 -13.56 52.95 25.38
N GLY A 19 -13.94 53.99 24.62
CA GLY A 19 -13.18 55.25 24.60
C GLY A 19 -13.30 56.08 23.33
N ASN A 20 -14.11 57.13 23.43
CA ASN A 20 -14.18 58.36 22.63
C ASN A 20 -14.79 58.32 21.22
N GLY A 21 -15.88 59.09 21.12
CA GLY A 21 -16.78 59.11 19.99
C GLY A 21 -16.26 59.85 18.76
N VAL A 22 -16.71 59.38 17.61
CA VAL A 22 -17.55 60.16 16.70
C VAL A 22 -18.58 59.18 16.15
N ALA A 23 -19.86 59.45 16.37
CA ALA A 23 -20.94 58.67 15.79
C ALA A 23 -20.93 58.84 14.27
N LEU A 24 -20.39 57.88 13.53
CA LEU A 24 -20.58 57.77 12.09
C LEU A 24 -21.59 56.66 11.82
N GLY A 25 -22.79 57.07 11.42
CA GLY A 25 -23.86 56.17 11.00
C GLY A 25 -23.43 55.29 9.81
N PRO A 26 -24.08 54.12 9.64
CA PRO A 26 -23.68 53.13 8.66
C PRO A 26 -24.35 53.46 7.32
N ASN A 27 -23.95 54.56 6.67
CA ASN A 27 -24.27 54.85 5.26
C ASN A 27 -23.60 56.16 4.81
N ARG A 28 -22.27 56.18 4.80
CA ARG A 28 -21.55 57.07 3.87
C ARG A 28 -20.87 56.20 2.82
N PHE A 29 -21.69 55.59 1.95
CA PHE A 29 -21.29 55.43 0.56
C PHE A 29 -21.07 56.86 0.04
N SER A 30 -19.89 57.42 0.33
CA SER A 30 -19.42 58.63 -0.31
C SER A 30 -19.14 58.21 -1.75
N LEU A 31 -20.18 58.23 -2.57
CA LEU A 31 -20.05 58.31 -4.02
C LEU A 31 -19.38 59.65 -4.30
N GLU A 32 -18.06 59.69 -4.13
CA GLU A 32 -17.20 60.73 -4.68
C GLU A 32 -17.05 60.45 -6.19
N PHE A 33 -18.19 60.51 -6.86
CA PHE A 33 -18.29 60.58 -8.29
C PHE A 33 -18.25 62.07 -8.62
N GLY A 34 -17.08 62.59 -8.97
CA GLY A 34 -17.06 63.91 -9.62
C GLY A 34 -15.81 64.75 -9.51
N SER A 35 -14.89 64.52 -8.57
CA SER A 35 -13.57 65.11 -8.74
C SER A 35 -12.82 64.23 -9.74
N GLY A 36 -12.39 64.80 -10.86
CA GLY A 36 -11.42 64.19 -11.78
C GLY A 36 -10.05 64.00 -11.13
N GLU A 37 -10.02 63.75 -9.83
CA GLU A 37 -8.84 63.68 -9.00
C GLU A 37 -8.24 62.28 -9.15
N PHE A 38 -7.04 62.29 -9.68
CA PHE A 38 -6.18 61.12 -9.84
C PHE A 38 -5.34 60.98 -8.59
N THR A 39 -5.18 59.76 -8.10
CA THR A 39 -4.20 59.48 -7.05
C THR A 39 -2.79 59.85 -7.55
N PRO A 40 -1.82 60.15 -6.66
CA PRO A 40 -0.44 60.47 -7.07
C PRO A 40 0.18 59.40 -7.99
N SER A 41 -0.16 58.13 -7.76
CA SER A 41 0.25 56.99 -8.57
C SER A 41 -0.40 56.95 -9.95
N GLU A 42 -1.65 57.39 -10.08
CA GLU A 42 -2.35 57.52 -11.35
C GLU A 42 -1.85 58.73 -12.13
N MET A 43 -1.64 59.87 -11.46
CA MET A 43 -1.07 61.07 -12.06
C MET A 43 0.32 60.77 -12.65
N LYS A 44 1.18 60.04 -11.93
CA LYS A 44 2.47 59.59 -12.47
C LYS A 44 2.32 58.72 -13.73
N LYS A 45 1.32 57.85 -13.79
CA LYS A 45 1.05 57.01 -14.98
C LYS A 45 0.50 57.81 -16.15
N ILE A 46 -0.30 58.83 -15.87
CA ILE A 46 -0.88 59.73 -16.88
C ILE A 46 0.23 60.62 -17.46
N MET A 47 1.07 61.23 -16.62
CA MET A 47 2.18 62.06 -17.08
C MET A 47 3.26 61.28 -17.85
N ALA A 48 3.36 59.97 -17.62
CA ALA A 48 4.29 59.10 -18.34
C ALA A 48 3.77 58.64 -19.72
N ASP A 49 2.48 58.81 -20.02
CA ASP A 49 1.83 58.36 -21.26
C ASP A 49 1.14 59.57 -21.91
N GLU A 50 1.77 60.16 -22.93
CA GLU A 50 1.32 61.38 -23.62
C GLU A 50 -0.15 61.28 -24.06
N LYS A 51 -0.59 60.11 -24.53
CA LYS A 51 -1.99 59.86 -24.94
C LYS A 51 -2.95 59.85 -23.75
N LEU A 52 -2.52 59.35 -22.59
CA LEU A 52 -3.32 59.44 -21.37
C LEU A 52 -3.37 60.86 -20.83
N ALA A 53 -2.29 61.62 -20.92
CA ALA A 53 -2.25 63.03 -20.52
C ALA A 53 -3.19 63.89 -21.37
N GLU A 54 -3.14 63.77 -22.69
CA GLU A 54 -4.07 64.45 -23.61
C GLU A 54 -5.53 64.03 -23.36
N MET A 55 -5.77 62.73 -23.17
CA MET A 55 -7.11 62.21 -22.88
C MET A 55 -7.62 62.67 -21.51
N ALA A 56 -6.75 62.91 -20.53
CA ALA A 56 -7.14 63.40 -19.22
C ALA A 56 -7.59 64.87 -19.27
N LEU A 57 -6.99 65.68 -20.15
CA LEU A 57 -7.42 67.05 -20.41
C LEU A 57 -8.80 67.10 -21.11
N ALA A 58 -9.08 66.14 -21.99
CA ALA A 58 -10.35 66.06 -22.72
C ALA A 58 -11.49 65.36 -21.94
N ASP A 59 -11.20 64.21 -21.31
CA ASP A 59 -12.16 63.41 -20.53
C ASP A 59 -11.44 62.65 -19.38
N PRO A 60 -11.31 63.26 -18.19
CA PRO A 60 -10.64 62.64 -17.05
C PRO A 60 -11.36 61.38 -16.54
N LYS A 61 -12.68 61.28 -16.73
CA LYS A 61 -13.47 60.11 -16.31
C LYS A 61 -13.17 58.90 -17.19
N ARG A 62 -12.97 59.09 -18.49
CA ARG A 62 -12.51 58.02 -19.39
C ARG A 62 -11.13 57.52 -18.99
N VAL A 63 -10.19 58.40 -18.68
CA VAL A 63 -8.85 57.99 -18.20
C VAL A 63 -8.93 57.18 -16.91
N LYS A 64 -9.76 57.60 -15.95
CA LYS A 64 -9.98 56.85 -14.71
C LYS A 64 -10.50 55.42 -14.98
N ARG A 65 -11.43 55.25 -15.94
CA ARG A 65 -11.90 53.93 -16.38
C ARG A 65 -10.79 53.09 -17.03
N VAL A 66 -9.94 53.70 -17.87
CA VAL A 66 -8.81 53.02 -18.52
C VAL A 66 -7.82 52.52 -17.47
N LEU A 67 -7.45 53.36 -16.50
CA LEU A 67 -6.52 52.98 -15.44
C LEU A 67 -7.09 51.88 -14.54
N ALA A 68 -8.37 51.98 -14.17
CA ALA A 68 -9.05 50.93 -13.41
C ALA A 68 -9.11 49.60 -14.17
N ASN A 69 -9.42 49.62 -15.47
CA ASN A 69 -9.44 48.41 -16.30
C ASN A 69 -8.03 47.83 -16.50
N ARG A 70 -7.01 48.67 -16.73
CA ARG A 70 -5.60 48.23 -16.78
C ARG A 70 -5.21 47.53 -15.48
N GLN A 71 -5.58 48.11 -14.32
CA GLN A 71 -5.30 47.51 -13.02
C GLN A 71 -6.02 46.18 -12.80
N SER A 72 -7.31 46.09 -13.14
CA SER A 72 -8.07 44.85 -12.98
C SER A 72 -7.63 43.76 -13.95
N ALA A 73 -7.28 44.11 -15.19
CA ALA A 73 -6.70 43.20 -16.17
C ALA A 73 -5.33 42.66 -15.69
N ALA A 74 -4.47 43.53 -15.15
CA ALA A 74 -3.19 43.12 -14.57
C ALA A 74 -3.38 42.13 -13.42
N ARG A 75 -4.27 42.42 -12.46
CA ARG A 75 -4.61 41.49 -11.36
C ARG A 75 -5.21 40.18 -11.87
N SER A 76 -6.03 40.23 -12.92
CA SER A 76 -6.64 39.02 -13.50
C SER A 76 -5.57 38.12 -14.15
N LYS A 77 -4.65 38.72 -14.92
CA LYS A 77 -3.51 38.01 -15.51
C LYS A 77 -2.64 37.40 -14.42
N GLU A 78 -2.34 38.16 -13.38
CA GLU A 78 -1.52 37.71 -12.25
C GLU A 78 -2.16 36.51 -11.52
N ARG A 79 -3.47 36.57 -11.22
CA ARG A 79 -4.20 35.43 -10.65
C ARG A 79 -4.15 34.21 -11.56
N LYS A 80 -4.37 34.38 -12.87
CA LYS A 80 -4.32 33.28 -13.83
C LYS A 80 -2.91 32.67 -13.90
N MET A 81 -1.87 33.49 -13.88
CA MET A 81 -0.48 33.01 -13.87
C MET A 81 -0.16 32.22 -12.60
N ARG A 82 -0.59 32.70 -11.42
CA ARG A 82 -0.44 31.93 -10.16
C ARG A 82 -1.15 30.58 -10.23
N TYR A 83 -2.40 30.58 -10.68
CA TYR A 83 -3.17 29.34 -10.79
C TYR A 83 -2.53 28.33 -11.74
N ILE A 84 -1.97 28.80 -12.87
CA ILE A 84 -1.23 27.92 -13.79
C ILE A 84 0.00 27.33 -13.09
N ALA A 85 0.81 28.14 -12.42
CA ALA A 85 2.00 27.66 -11.70
C ALA A 85 1.65 26.67 -10.57
N GLU A 86 0.56 26.92 -9.83
CA GLU A 86 0.06 26.02 -8.80
C GLU A 86 -0.38 24.67 -9.39
N LEU A 87 -1.05 24.68 -10.55
CA LEU A 87 -1.42 23.45 -11.25
C LEU A 87 -0.19 22.69 -11.77
N GLU A 88 0.78 23.38 -12.36
CA GLU A 88 2.03 22.78 -12.82
C GLU A 88 2.79 22.11 -11.67
N GLN A 89 2.90 22.80 -10.53
CA GLN A 89 3.50 22.24 -9.31
C GLN A 89 2.72 21.02 -8.82
N LYS A 90 1.38 21.08 -8.81
CA LYS A 90 0.54 19.95 -8.37
C LYS A 90 0.69 18.73 -9.28
N VAL A 91 0.80 18.93 -10.60
CA VAL A 91 1.07 17.85 -11.55
C VAL A 91 2.42 17.21 -11.26
N GLN A 92 3.47 18.01 -11.04
CA GLN A 92 4.80 17.49 -10.72
C GLN A 92 4.81 16.68 -9.41
N ILE A 93 4.15 17.19 -8.36
CA ILE A 93 4.04 16.49 -7.08
C ILE A 93 3.32 15.15 -7.26
N LEU A 94 2.15 15.15 -7.91
CA LEU A 94 1.37 13.93 -8.14
C LEU A 94 2.13 12.90 -8.99
N GLN A 95 2.89 13.35 -10.00
CA GLN A 95 3.74 12.46 -10.79
C GLN A 95 4.89 11.85 -9.96
N SER A 96 5.52 12.65 -9.10
CA SER A 96 6.54 12.16 -8.17
C SER A 96 5.96 11.17 -7.17
N GLU A 97 4.79 11.45 -6.60
CA GLU A 97 4.08 10.55 -5.71
C GLU A 97 3.71 9.23 -6.40
N ALA A 98 3.16 9.30 -7.62
CA ALA A 98 2.83 8.11 -8.40
C ALA A 98 4.07 7.26 -8.69
N THR A 99 5.20 7.89 -9.02
CA THR A 99 6.48 7.19 -9.26
C THR A 99 6.98 6.52 -7.98
N ASN A 100 6.91 7.22 -6.85
CA ASN A 100 7.34 6.69 -5.55
C ASN A 100 6.46 5.51 -5.10
N LEU A 101 5.14 5.64 -5.19
CA LEU A 101 4.19 4.58 -4.89
C LEU A 101 4.40 3.36 -5.80
N SER A 102 4.69 3.57 -7.08
CA SER A 102 4.98 2.48 -8.03
C SER A 102 6.25 1.72 -7.67
N ALA A 103 7.30 2.44 -7.22
CA ALA A 103 8.53 1.82 -6.73
C ALA A 103 8.27 0.99 -5.45
N GLN A 104 7.51 1.55 -4.50
CA GLN A 104 7.12 0.83 -3.27
C GLN A 104 6.31 -0.44 -3.59
N LEU A 105 5.34 -0.35 -4.50
CA LEU A 105 4.54 -1.50 -4.93
C LEU A 105 5.43 -2.60 -5.52
N THR A 106 6.38 -2.23 -6.38
CA THR A 106 7.31 -3.18 -7.00
C THR A 106 8.18 -3.88 -5.96
N MET A 107 8.69 -3.15 -4.96
CA MET A 107 9.45 -3.74 -3.86
C MET A 107 8.61 -4.73 -3.06
N MET A 108 7.39 -4.34 -2.66
CA MET A 108 6.49 -5.21 -1.91
C MET A 108 6.08 -6.46 -2.70
N GLN A 109 5.85 -6.34 -4.00
CA GLN A 109 5.57 -7.50 -4.87
C GLN A 109 6.76 -8.47 -4.89
N ARG A 110 7.98 -7.96 -5.01
CA ARG A 110 9.20 -8.78 -4.96
C ARG A 110 9.35 -9.50 -3.63
N ASP A 111 9.15 -8.80 -2.52
CA ASP A 111 9.29 -9.35 -1.19
C ASP A 111 8.20 -10.40 -0.90
N SER A 112 6.97 -10.14 -1.34
CA SER A 112 5.87 -11.10 -1.25
C SER A 112 6.16 -12.39 -2.03
N ALA A 113 6.66 -12.28 -3.26
CA ALA A 113 7.07 -13.44 -4.05
C ALA A 113 8.25 -14.21 -3.41
N GLY A 114 9.21 -13.48 -2.83
CA GLY A 114 10.32 -14.07 -2.07
C GLY A 114 9.84 -14.86 -0.85
N LEU A 115 8.96 -14.28 -0.03
CA LEU A 115 8.36 -14.93 1.12
C LEU A 115 7.50 -16.14 0.73
N ALA A 116 6.74 -16.06 -0.36
CA ALA A 116 5.96 -17.18 -0.87
C ALA A 116 6.87 -18.36 -1.27
N THR A 117 8.00 -18.07 -1.90
CA THR A 117 9.00 -19.08 -2.27
C THR A 117 9.61 -19.75 -1.03
N GLN A 118 10.05 -18.96 -0.04
CA GLN A 118 10.57 -19.48 1.23
C GLN A 118 9.52 -20.30 1.99
N ASN A 119 8.26 -19.86 1.98
CA ASN A 119 7.17 -20.58 2.62
C ASN A 119 6.95 -21.95 1.96
N ASN A 120 7.00 -22.02 0.63
CA ASN A 120 6.90 -23.28 -0.10
C ASN A 120 8.07 -24.22 0.22
N GLU A 121 9.30 -23.70 0.25
CA GLU A 121 10.48 -24.49 0.64
C GLU A 121 10.36 -25.07 2.06
N LEU A 122 9.94 -24.25 3.02
CA LEU A 122 9.71 -24.69 4.40
C LEU A 122 8.62 -25.76 4.48
N LYS A 123 7.54 -25.63 3.72
CA LYS A 123 6.49 -26.67 3.62
C LYS A 123 7.04 -27.97 3.04
N PHE A 124 7.84 -27.92 1.97
CA PHE A 124 8.47 -29.11 1.41
C PHE A 124 9.39 -29.78 2.43
N ARG A 125 10.21 -28.99 3.14
CA ARG A 125 11.10 -29.51 4.18
C ARG A 125 10.34 -30.13 5.35
N LEU A 126 9.26 -29.49 5.80
CA LEU A 126 8.39 -30.02 6.85
C LEU A 126 7.81 -31.38 6.44
N HIS A 127 7.25 -31.47 5.24
CA HIS A 127 6.65 -32.70 4.75
C HIS A 127 7.68 -33.85 4.61
N ALA A 128 8.89 -33.53 4.15
CA ALA A 128 9.98 -34.51 4.11
C ALA A 128 10.38 -35.00 5.51
N MET A 129 10.41 -34.10 6.50
CA MET A 129 10.70 -34.45 7.90
C MET A 129 9.58 -35.31 8.51
N GLU A 130 8.32 -35.01 8.22
CA GLU A 130 7.16 -35.81 8.65
C GLU A 130 7.25 -37.24 8.10
N GLN A 131 7.54 -37.39 6.80
CA GLN A 131 7.74 -38.71 6.20
C GLN A 131 8.90 -39.47 6.84
N GLN A 132 10.02 -38.78 7.10
CA GLN A 132 11.16 -39.40 7.79
C GLN A 132 10.81 -39.85 9.22
N ALA A 133 9.99 -39.09 9.95
CA ALA A 133 9.52 -39.46 11.27
C ALA A 133 8.62 -40.71 11.22
N GLN A 134 7.66 -40.75 10.30
CA GLN A 134 6.77 -41.92 10.11
C GLN A 134 7.56 -43.19 9.79
N LEU A 135 8.58 -43.10 8.93
CA LEU A 135 9.47 -44.23 8.62
C LEU A 135 10.22 -44.72 9.87
N ARG A 136 10.72 -43.79 10.70
CA ARG A 136 11.39 -44.16 11.95
C ARG A 136 10.44 -44.81 12.94
N ASP A 137 9.22 -44.29 13.07
CA ASP A 137 8.21 -44.85 13.97
C ASP A 137 7.82 -46.26 13.54
N ALA A 138 7.59 -46.49 12.23
CA ALA A 138 7.31 -47.81 11.69
C ALA A 138 8.46 -48.81 11.91
N LEU A 139 9.71 -48.36 11.77
CA LEU A 139 10.89 -49.18 12.06
C LEU A 139 11.02 -49.51 13.55
N ASN A 140 10.76 -48.54 14.43
CA ASN A 140 10.77 -48.73 15.88
C ASN A 140 9.67 -49.71 16.33
N GLU A 141 8.46 -49.59 15.76
CA GLU A 141 7.37 -50.53 16.00
C GLU A 141 7.75 -51.94 15.55
N ALA A 142 8.24 -52.11 14.33
CA ALA A 142 8.70 -53.40 13.81
C ALA A 142 9.79 -54.02 14.71
N LEU A 143 10.79 -53.24 15.11
CA LEU A 143 11.85 -53.73 16.02
C LEU A 143 11.28 -54.11 17.39
N THR A 144 10.34 -53.33 17.92
CA THR A 144 9.68 -53.63 19.20
C THR A 144 8.91 -54.94 19.12
N THR A 145 8.17 -55.18 18.03
CA THR A 145 7.47 -56.45 17.81
C THR A 145 8.43 -57.63 17.71
N GLU A 146 9.58 -57.46 17.03
CA GLU A 146 10.58 -58.52 16.91
C GLU A 146 11.26 -58.84 18.25
N VAL A 147 11.56 -57.81 19.06
CA VAL A 147 12.07 -58.00 20.43
C VAL A 147 11.06 -58.75 21.30
N GLN A 148 9.76 -58.40 21.21
CA GLN A 148 8.71 -59.12 21.94
C GLN A 148 8.62 -60.59 21.49
N ARG A 149 8.68 -60.84 20.17
CA ARG A 149 8.67 -62.18 19.59
C ARG A 149 9.86 -63.01 20.07
N LEU A 150 11.06 -62.45 20.06
CA LEU A 150 12.27 -63.11 20.54
C LEU A 150 12.22 -63.42 22.05
N LYS A 151 11.63 -62.51 22.86
CA LYS A 151 11.40 -62.76 24.28
C LYS A 151 10.49 -63.95 24.53
N LEU A 152 9.37 -64.06 23.78
CA LEU A 152 8.46 -65.20 23.89
C LEU A 152 9.15 -66.51 23.47
N ALA A 153 9.84 -66.53 22.33
CA ALA A 153 10.57 -67.71 21.87
C ALA A 153 11.65 -68.18 22.86
N THR A 154 12.33 -67.24 23.53
CA THR A 154 13.33 -67.56 24.56
C THR A 154 12.67 -68.12 25.83
N ALA A 155 11.51 -67.59 26.22
CA ALA A 155 10.75 -68.11 27.35
C ALA A 155 10.24 -69.55 27.09
N GLU A 156 9.75 -69.83 25.88
CA GLU A 156 9.31 -71.17 25.47
C GLU A 156 10.48 -72.18 25.39
N LEU A 157 11.70 -71.75 25.01
CA LEU A 157 12.88 -72.62 25.08
C LEU A 157 13.31 -72.96 26.52
N GLY A 158 12.93 -72.14 27.50
CA GLY A 158 13.12 -72.44 28.93
C GLY A 158 12.18 -73.52 29.46
N ASP A 159 11.01 -73.69 28.81
CA ASP A 159 9.97 -74.67 29.13
C ASP A 159 9.84 -75.71 28.00
N SER A 160 10.76 -76.68 27.96
CA SER A 160 10.65 -77.98 27.27
C SER A 160 10.87 -78.06 25.73
N CYS A 161 11.76 -79.01 25.39
CA CYS A 161 12.02 -79.59 24.08
C CYS A 161 10.75 -80.16 23.38
N SER A 162 10.41 -79.71 22.16
CA SER A 162 9.66 -80.51 21.15
C SER A 162 9.48 -79.82 19.78
N SER A 163 9.34 -80.63 18.72
CA SER A 163 9.41 -80.35 17.27
C SER A 163 8.47 -79.31 16.61
N SER A 164 7.80 -78.44 17.38
CA SER A 164 6.79 -77.50 16.86
C SER A 164 7.36 -76.19 16.27
N SER A 165 8.66 -75.91 16.44
CA SER A 165 9.24 -74.59 16.16
C SER A 165 9.37 -74.24 14.67
N LEU A 166 9.51 -75.24 13.78
CA LEU A 166 9.84 -74.99 12.37
C LEU A 166 8.65 -74.45 11.56
N ALA A 167 7.44 -74.96 11.81
CA ALA A 167 6.24 -74.52 11.10
C ALA A 167 5.85 -73.07 11.45
N GLN A 168 6.05 -72.68 12.73
CA GLN A 168 5.78 -71.34 13.21
C GLN A 168 6.76 -70.31 12.61
N GLN A 169 8.02 -70.70 12.39
CA GLN A 169 9.05 -69.84 11.81
C GLN A 169 8.78 -69.48 10.34
N ILE A 170 8.25 -70.42 9.54
CA ILE A 170 7.92 -70.18 8.12
C ILE A 170 6.75 -69.19 7.99
N GLN A 171 5.72 -69.31 8.82
CA GLN A 171 4.56 -68.41 8.82
C GLN A 171 4.96 -66.96 9.17
N LEU A 172 5.87 -66.80 10.13
CA LEU A 172 6.35 -65.49 10.56
C LEU A 172 7.20 -64.78 9.49
N ASN A 173 7.98 -65.53 8.72
CA ASN A 173 8.79 -64.97 7.63
C ASN A 173 7.91 -64.46 6.47
N ALA A 174 6.78 -65.12 6.22
CA ALA A 174 5.81 -64.68 5.20
C ALA A 174 5.10 -63.37 5.57
N GLN A 175 4.79 -63.13 6.85
CA GLN A 175 4.20 -61.85 7.30
C GLN A 175 5.16 -60.67 7.15
N ASN A 176 6.45 -60.88 7.45
CA ASN A 176 7.46 -59.82 7.31
C ASN A 176 7.65 -59.36 5.85
N GLN A 177 7.59 -60.28 4.87
CA GLN A 177 7.64 -59.91 3.46
C GLN A 177 6.44 -59.04 3.03
N MET A 178 5.25 -59.33 3.57
CA MET A 178 4.04 -58.59 3.21
C MET A 178 4.07 -57.15 3.73
N PHE A 179 4.59 -56.95 4.94
CA PHE A 179 4.78 -55.61 5.51
C PHE A 179 5.79 -54.76 4.70
N GLN A 180 6.85 -55.39 4.18
CA GLN A 180 7.85 -54.70 3.36
C GLN A 180 7.27 -54.21 2.02
N LEU A 181 6.35 -54.96 1.41
CA LEU A 181 5.68 -54.55 0.16
C LEU A 181 4.72 -53.37 0.37
N GLN A 182 4.07 -53.27 1.53
CA GLN A 182 3.12 -52.19 1.82
C GLN A 182 3.82 -50.82 1.98
N GLN A 183 5.04 -50.82 2.52
CA GLN A 183 5.88 -49.63 2.64
C GLN A 183 6.29 -49.01 1.30
N GLN A 184 6.48 -49.82 0.25
CA GLN A 184 6.87 -49.31 -1.08
C GLN A 184 5.73 -48.60 -1.83
N GLN A 185 4.46 -48.90 -1.54
CA GLN A 185 3.33 -48.23 -2.22
C GLN A 185 3.01 -46.85 -1.62
N ALA A 186 3.34 -46.60 -0.35
CA ALA A 186 3.09 -45.31 0.29
C ALA A 186 4.03 -44.18 -0.22
N THR A 187 5.10 -44.53 -0.92
CA THR A 187 6.09 -43.55 -1.42
C THR A 187 5.69 -42.88 -2.73
N GLN A 188 4.65 -43.38 -3.41
CA GLN A 188 4.19 -42.86 -4.69
C GLN A 188 2.92 -42.02 -4.51
N ILE A 189 3.08 -40.69 -4.58
CA ILE A 189 2.09 -39.62 -4.90
C ILE A 189 1.58 -38.79 -3.68
N PRO A 190 1.54 -37.42 -3.76
CA PRO A 190 1.46 -36.59 -4.98
C PRO A 190 2.55 -35.53 -5.16
N PHE A 191 3.45 -35.79 -6.11
CA PHE A 191 4.23 -34.76 -6.83
C PHE A 191 3.34 -33.96 -7.82
N TYR A 192 2.12 -34.43 -8.12
CA TYR A 192 1.28 -33.86 -9.18
C TYR A 192 0.32 -32.73 -8.76
N GLN A 193 0.10 -32.49 -7.46
CA GLN A 193 -0.99 -31.58 -7.05
C GLN A 193 -0.57 -30.10 -6.92
N LEU A 194 0.71 -29.75 -7.02
CA LEU A 194 1.17 -28.36 -6.87
C LEU A 194 1.73 -27.73 -8.16
N GLN A 195 1.52 -28.35 -9.32
CA GLN A 195 1.81 -27.71 -10.61
C GLN A 195 0.64 -26.85 -11.12
N GLN A 196 -0.60 -27.10 -10.68
CA GLN A 196 -1.76 -26.28 -11.08
C GLN A 196 -1.84 -24.92 -10.38
N SER A 197 -1.27 -24.76 -9.19
CA SER A 197 -1.33 -23.48 -8.44
C SER A 197 -0.47 -22.38 -9.07
N GLN A 198 0.52 -22.74 -9.90
CA GLN A 198 1.36 -21.77 -10.62
C GLN A 198 0.69 -21.20 -11.88
N GLN A 199 -0.32 -21.86 -12.45
CA GLN A 199 -0.94 -21.41 -13.71
C GLN A 199 -2.14 -20.47 -13.51
N ASN A 200 -2.84 -20.54 -12.38
CA ASN A 200 -4.00 -19.69 -12.09
C ASN A 200 -3.67 -18.32 -11.46
N GLY A 201 -2.41 -18.05 -11.11
CA GLY A 201 -2.00 -16.78 -10.50
C GLY A 201 -1.53 -15.69 -11.48
N ALA A 202 -1.30 -16.03 -12.76
CA ALA A 202 -0.63 -15.15 -13.72
C ALA A 202 -1.56 -14.44 -14.74
N ALA A 203 -2.87 -14.70 -14.71
CA ALA A 203 -3.79 -14.30 -15.80
C ALA A 203 -4.76 -13.13 -15.49
N LYS A 204 -4.47 -12.24 -14.53
CA LYS A 204 -5.40 -11.13 -14.20
C LYS A 204 -4.80 -9.73 -14.12
N ASN A 205 -3.70 -9.44 -14.79
CA ASN A 205 -3.24 -8.06 -14.96
C ASN A 205 -2.74 -7.81 -16.39
N ASN A 206 -3.67 -7.71 -17.34
CA ASN A 206 -3.51 -6.84 -18.50
C ASN A 206 -4.88 -6.57 -19.15
N GLU A 207 -4.99 -5.37 -19.73
CA GLU A 207 -6.15 -4.81 -20.46
C GLU A 207 -7.22 -4.18 -19.55
N SER A 208 -7.26 -2.86 -19.37
CA SER A 208 -7.67 -1.96 -20.45
C SER A 208 -7.06 -0.57 -20.30
N LYS A 209 -6.31 -0.14 -21.31
CA LYS A 209 -6.17 1.26 -21.73
C LYS A 209 -7.05 1.43 -22.95
N GLU A 210 -8.07 2.27 -22.85
CA GLU A 210 -8.53 3.19 -23.89
C GLU A 210 -9.20 4.38 -23.20
#